data_AF-A0A3C0I7G7-F1
#
_entry.id   AF-A0A3C0I7G7-F1
#
_cell.length_a   1.000
_cell.length_b   1.000
_cell.length_c   1.000
_cell.angle_alpha   90.00
_cell.angle_beta   90.00
_cell.angle_gamma   90.00
#
_symmetry.space_group_name_H-M   'P 1'
#
loop_
_entity.id
_entity.type
_entity.pdbx_description
1 polymer ?
#
loop_
_entity_poly.entity_id
_entity_poly.type
_entity_poly.pdbx_seq_one_letter_code
_entity_poly.pdbx_strand_id
1 'polypeptide(L)'
;MEEEGVVKKFLYLNRKAPYGTIYALESLEVVLIGAAFEQDVSLAFIDDGVYQLKKDQKTSVSDGIGVKDFSKTYRALEGYDVEKLYVDK
;
A
#
# COMPACT_ATOMS: atom_id res chain seq x y z
N MET A 1 -31.51 -10.91 -13.00
CA MET A 1 -30.89 -10.74 -11.69
C MET A 1 -29.41 -10.72 -11.98
N GLU A 2 -28.79 -9.54 -11.95
CA GLU A 2 -27.33 -9.49 -12.05
C GLU A 2 -26.78 -10.34 -10.91
N GLU A 3 -25.88 -11.27 -11.21
CA GLU A 3 -25.11 -11.94 -10.17
C GLU A 3 -24.25 -10.85 -9.51
N GLU A 4 -24.68 -10.34 -8.36
CA GLU A 4 -23.78 -9.60 -7.47
C GLU A 4 -22.56 -10.50 -7.24
N GLY A 5 -21.40 -10.05 -7.72
CA GLY A 5 -20.17 -10.81 -7.64
C GLY A 5 -19.86 -11.19 -6.19
N VAL A 6 -19.43 -12.43 -5.96
CA VAL A 6 -19.05 -12.91 -4.63
C VAL A 6 -17.95 -12.01 -4.04
N VAL A 7 -18.22 -11.35 -2.91
CA VAL A 7 -17.22 -10.60 -2.16
C VAL A 7 -16.15 -11.55 -1.62
N LYS A 8 -14.92 -11.35 -2.07
CA LYS A 8 -13.73 -12.11 -1.64
C LYS A 8 -12.89 -11.30 -0.68
N LYS A 9 -12.02 -12.02 0.04
CA LYS A 9 -11.03 -11.45 0.96
C LYS A 9 -9.66 -11.42 0.29
N PHE A 10 -9.12 -10.23 0.08
CA PHE A 10 -7.79 -10.03 -0.48
C PHE A 10 -6.81 -9.57 0.59
N LEU A 11 -5.65 -10.23 0.63
CA LEU A 11 -4.53 -9.81 1.45
C LEU A 11 -3.38 -9.38 0.52
N TYR A 12 -2.97 -8.13 0.66
CA TYR A 12 -1.74 -7.62 0.06
C TYR A 12 -0.61 -7.71 1.09
N LEU A 13 0.40 -8.51 0.77
CA LEU A 13 1.51 -8.81 1.67
C LEU A 13 2.79 -8.09 1.23
N ASN A 14 3.15 -7.05 1.97
CA ASN A 14 4.28 -6.20 1.65
C ASN A 14 5.49 -6.63 2.49
N ARG A 15 6.52 -7.15 1.82
CA ARG A 15 7.73 -7.73 2.45
C ARG A 15 9.05 -7.04 2.08
N LYS A 16 8.99 -5.95 1.30
CA LYS A 16 10.17 -5.30 0.72
C LYS A 16 10.22 -3.84 1.12
N ALA A 17 11.43 -3.34 1.40
CA ALA A 17 11.66 -1.93 1.68
C ALA A 17 11.24 -1.04 0.49
N PRO A 18 10.81 0.22 0.73
CA PRO A 18 10.47 1.16 -0.32
C PRO A 18 11.72 1.65 -1.06
N TYR A 19 11.53 2.14 -2.29
CA TYR A 19 12.51 2.82 -3.16
C TYR A 19 13.73 2.03 -3.66
N GLY A 20 14.20 1.01 -2.95
CA GLY A 20 15.26 0.13 -3.46
C GLY A 20 14.80 -0.73 -4.64
N THR A 21 13.49 -0.96 -4.73
CA THR A 21 12.79 -1.63 -5.83
C THR A 21 11.39 -1.02 -5.99
N ILE A 22 10.74 -1.29 -7.12
CA ILE A 22 9.43 -0.70 -7.45
C ILE A 22 8.24 -1.34 -6.70
N TYR A 23 8.44 -2.53 -6.11
CA TYR A 23 7.34 -3.35 -5.58
C TYR A 23 6.45 -2.64 -4.55
N ALA A 24 7.00 -1.76 -3.72
CA ALA A 24 6.19 -1.01 -2.74
C ALA A 24 5.20 -0.05 -3.43
N LEU A 25 5.65 0.64 -4.48
CA LEU A 25 4.82 1.58 -5.25
C LEU A 25 3.75 0.83 -6.04
N GLU A 26 4.15 -0.15 -6.86
CA GLU A 26 3.20 -0.89 -7.70
C GLU A 26 2.22 -1.71 -6.85
N SER A 27 2.65 -2.27 -5.71
CA SER A 27 1.71 -2.93 -4.80
C SER A 27 0.68 -1.96 -4.24
N LEU A 28 1.06 -0.71 -3.95
CA LEU A 28 0.13 0.29 -3.46
C LEU A 28 -0.89 0.69 -4.55
N GLU A 29 -0.47 0.75 -5.81
CA GLU A 29 -1.38 0.99 -6.93
C GLU A 29 -2.39 -0.15 -7.10
N VAL A 30 -1.96 -1.42 -6.99
CA VAL A 30 -2.88 -2.57 -7.05
C VAL A 30 -3.87 -2.56 -5.89
N VAL A 31 -3.46 -2.15 -4.69
CA VAL A 31 -4.37 -1.97 -3.54
C VAL A 31 -5.48 -0.97 -3.87
N LEU A 32 -5.12 0.20 -4.40
CA LEU A 32 -6.09 1.25 -4.75
C LEU A 32 -7.07 0.78 -5.83
N ILE A 33 -6.60 0.01 -6.81
CA ILE A 33 -7.47 -0.61 -7.81
C ILE A 33 -8.37 -1.66 -7.16
N GLY A 34 -7.82 -2.54 -6.32
CA GLY A 34 -8.59 -3.59 -5.64
C GLY A 34 -9.69 -3.05 -4.73
N ALA A 35 -9.45 -1.91 -4.08
CA ALA A 35 -10.44 -1.20 -3.28
C ALA A 35 -11.64 -0.72 -4.12
N ALA A 36 -11.41 -0.31 -5.38
CA ALA A 36 -12.47 0.13 -6.29
C ALA A 36 -13.41 -1.00 -6.75
N PHE A 37 -13.08 -2.27 -6.51
CA PHE A 37 -13.94 -3.43 -6.81
C PHE A 37 -14.82 -3.86 -5.62
N GLU A 38 -14.90 -3.04 -4.56
CA GLU A 38 -15.76 -3.30 -3.39
C GLU A 38 -15.51 -4.67 -2.74
N GLN A 39 -14.25 -5.14 -2.78
CA GLN A 39 -13.83 -6.39 -2.15
C GLN A 39 -13.37 -6.14 -0.70
N ASP A 40 -13.33 -7.18 0.13
CA ASP A 40 -12.77 -7.08 1.48
C ASP A 40 -11.24 -7.08 1.40
N VAL A 41 -10.65 -5.87 1.40
CA VAL A 41 -9.20 -5.65 1.24
C VAL A 41 -8.50 -5.50 2.60
N SER A 42 -7.37 -6.19 2.75
CA SER A 42 -6.45 -6.07 3.89
C SER A 42 -5.01 -5.92 3.42
N LEU A 43 -4.21 -5.12 4.14
CA LEU A 43 -2.77 -4.97 3.89
C LEU A 43 -1.98 -5.41 5.12
N ALA A 44 -0.93 -6.19 4.91
CA ALA A 44 0.03 -6.55 5.94
C ALA A 44 1.45 -6.13 5.54
N PHE A 45 2.14 -5.45 6.45
CA PHE A 45 3.54 -5.05 6.32
C PHE A 45 4.37 -5.94 7.24
N ILE A 46 5.25 -6.76 6.65
CA ILE A 46 6.10 -7.71 7.38
C ILE A 46 7.55 -7.61 6.86
N ASP A 47 8.53 -8.15 7.61
CA ASP A 47 9.96 -8.06 7.27
C ASP A 47 10.36 -6.60 6.92
N ASP A 48 11.11 -6.39 5.84
CA ASP A 48 11.49 -5.06 5.36
C ASP A 48 10.30 -4.20 4.87
N GLY A 49 9.11 -4.81 4.70
CA GLY A 49 7.90 -4.11 4.31
C GLY A 49 7.45 -3.07 5.34
N VAL A 50 7.82 -3.24 6.62
CA VAL A 50 7.50 -2.25 7.68
C VAL A 50 8.13 -0.89 7.42
N TYR A 51 9.24 -0.83 6.66
CA TYR A 51 9.89 0.43 6.29
C TYR A 51 9.05 1.29 5.34
N GLN A 52 8.06 0.71 4.64
CA GLN A 52 7.14 1.46 3.78
C GLN A 52 6.32 2.50 4.58
N LEU A 53 6.08 2.22 5.86
CA LEU A 53 5.28 3.07 6.77
C LEU A 53 6.11 4.11 7.53
N LYS A 54 7.41 4.22 7.27
CA LYS A 54 8.27 5.16 7.97
C LYS A 54 7.80 6.60 7.69
N LYS A 55 7.69 7.42 8.74
CA LYS A 55 7.36 8.84 8.59
C LYS A 55 8.57 9.63 8.06
N ASP A 56 8.29 10.76 7.43
CA ASP A 56 9.28 11.75 7.01
C ASP A 56 10.37 11.19 6.07
N GLN A 57 9.93 10.38 5.09
CA GLN A 57 10.80 9.84 4.03
C GLN A 57 11.32 10.99 3.16
N LYS A 58 12.64 11.05 2.98
CA LYS A 58 13.32 12.09 2.17
C LYS A 58 13.70 11.52 0.82
N THR A 59 12.99 11.92 -0.22
CA THR A 59 13.21 11.40 -1.59
C THR A 59 13.48 12.49 -2.61
N SER A 60 13.42 13.76 -2.22
CA SER A 60 13.59 14.86 -3.16
C SER A 60 15.02 14.93 -3.70
N VAL A 61 15.23 15.79 -4.70
CA VAL A 61 16.58 16.01 -5.27
C VAL A 61 17.52 16.67 -4.26
N SER A 62 17.03 17.50 -3.34
CA SER A 62 17.88 18.25 -2.41
C SER A 62 18.26 17.50 -1.14
N ASP A 63 17.55 16.42 -0.78
CA ASP A 63 17.73 15.73 0.50
C ASP A 63 17.57 14.20 0.42
N GLY A 64 17.54 13.63 -0.78
CA GLY A 64 17.34 12.20 -1.01
C GLY A 64 17.81 11.73 -2.40
N ILE A 65 17.07 10.78 -2.96
CA ILE A 65 17.46 10.06 -4.19
C ILE A 65 16.84 10.63 -5.49
N GLY A 66 16.14 11.76 -5.41
CA GLY A 66 15.53 12.41 -6.59
C GLY A 66 14.35 11.65 -7.21
N VAL A 67 13.55 10.94 -6.40
CA VAL A 67 12.33 10.24 -6.85
C VAL A 67 11.08 10.82 -6.19
N LYS A 68 9.93 10.66 -6.85
CA LYS A 68 8.64 11.10 -6.31
C LYS A 68 8.33 10.38 -5.00
N ASP A 69 7.99 11.14 -3.97
CA ASP A 69 7.52 10.62 -2.69
C ASP A 69 6.10 10.07 -2.83
N PHE A 70 5.94 8.75 -2.70
CA PHE A 70 4.63 8.08 -2.65
C PHE A 70 4.18 7.69 -1.24
N SER A 71 4.99 7.94 -0.20
CA SER A 71 4.68 7.55 1.18
C SER A 71 3.38 8.20 1.69
N LYS A 72 3.04 9.38 1.16
CA LYS A 72 1.80 10.10 1.47
C LYS A 72 0.54 9.36 1.00
N THR A 73 0.65 8.53 -0.04
CA THR A 73 -0.48 7.77 -0.58
C THR A 73 -1.00 6.72 0.41
N TYR A 74 -0.16 6.17 1.31
CA TYR A 74 -0.63 5.28 2.38
C TYR A 74 -1.65 5.95 3.31
N ARG A 75 -1.59 7.28 3.48
CA ARG A 75 -2.57 8.02 4.29
C ARG A 75 -3.91 8.18 3.60
N ALA A 76 -3.94 8.05 2.26
CA ALA A 76 -5.17 8.15 1.50
C ALA A 76 -6.00 6.86 1.56
N LEU A 77 -5.41 5.72 1.97
CA LEU A 77 -6.05 4.41 1.97
C LEU A 77 -7.38 4.34 2.73
N GLU A 78 -7.49 5.10 3.83
CA GLU A 78 -8.74 5.22 4.58
C GLU A 78 -9.87 5.79 3.71
N GLY A 79 -9.58 6.75 2.82
CA GLY A 79 -10.55 7.30 1.87
C GLY A 79 -10.93 6.36 0.72
N TYR A 80 -10.32 5.17 0.64
CA TYR A 80 -10.66 4.10 -0.30
C TYR A 80 -11.24 2.87 0.43
N ASP A 81 -11.75 3.03 1.66
CA ASP A 81 -12.30 1.95 2.49
C ASP A 81 -11.31 0.81 2.82
N VAL A 82 -10.00 1.09 2.75
CA VAL A 82 -8.93 0.15 3.14
C VAL A 82 -8.51 0.38 4.58
N GLU A 83 -9.28 -0.17 5.52
CA GLU A 83 -9.08 0.05 6.97
C GLU A 83 -8.27 -1.05 7.67
N LYS A 84 -8.20 -2.25 7.08
CA LYS A 84 -7.54 -3.42 7.67
C LYS A 84 -6.04 -3.40 7.40
N LEU A 85 -5.32 -2.60 8.17
CA LEU A 85 -3.86 -2.44 8.09
C LEU A 85 -3.17 -3.15 9.27
N TYR A 86 -2.23 -4.05 8.95
CA TYR A 86 -1.47 -4.84 9.94
C TYR A 86 0.03 -4.62 9.78
N VAL A 87 0.75 -4.59 10.89
CA VAL A 87 2.21 -4.44 10.92
C VAL A 87 2.80 -5.48 11.85
N ASP A 88 3.81 -6.21 11.39
CA ASP A 88 4.56 -7.16 12.22
C ASP A 88 5.34 -6.45 13.33
N LYS A 89 5.51 -7.12 14.48
CA LYS A 89 6.06 -6.52 15.71
C LYS A 89 7.58 -6.50 15.77
#